data_AF-A0A0A2BUZ6-F1
#
_entry.id   AF-A0A0A2BUZ6-F1
#
_cell.length_a   1.000
_cell.length_b   1.000
_cell.length_c   1.000
_cell.angle_alpha   90.00
_cell.angle_beta   90.00
_cell.angle_gamma   90.00
#
_symmetry.space_group_name_H-M   'P 1'
#
loop_
_entity.id
_entity.type
_entity.pdbx_description
1 polymer ?
#
loop_
_entity_poly.entity_id
_entity_poly.type
_entity_poly.pdbx_seq_one_letter_code
_entity_poly.pdbx_strand_id
1 'polypeptide(L)'
;MIIILIIAFLISIISLFVNACAWKLLINWLGYKKRDDELIDLYLRTNLLKYLPGGIWHFVERFRSLKSSIPSSQAFSFVLLEPFLMLSAALSLTAICNLSRTPFLLFFIPLFFLARRWRAYLIMQLGAVKLLEFKKLGEKLSFTRESIRSWNPISPYPIHAVLVELLFILFRFAGFWFCLKAFSIENIFGVFEWISLFSLSWSIGLVVPSAPGGIGVFESFLLLITRGEVPEDYILLALLSYRLIVSLADIFVHLPFQFKTKLI
;
A
#
# COMPACT_ATOMS: atom_id res chain seq x y z
N MET A 1 -14.70 11.84 21.55
CA MET A 1 -14.95 11.19 20.25
C MET A 1 -14.52 12.04 19.06
N ILE A 2 -15.15 13.19 18.76
CA ILE A 2 -14.86 13.98 17.53
C ILE A 2 -13.38 14.39 17.39
N ILE A 3 -12.77 14.96 18.44
CA ILE A 3 -11.36 15.38 18.41
C ILE A 3 -10.43 14.20 18.07
N ILE A 4 -10.73 13.00 18.59
CA ILE A 4 -9.97 11.78 18.33
C ILE A 4 -10.04 11.39 16.85
N LEU A 5 -11.22 11.49 16.24
CA LEU A 5 -11.43 11.21 14.82
C LEU A 5 -10.74 12.24 13.91
N ILE A 6 -10.67 13.52 14.33
CA ILE A 6 -9.89 14.55 13.63
C ILE A 6 -8.40 14.20 13.65
N ILE A 7 -7.87 13.74 14.79
CA ILE A 7 -6.48 13.28 14.88
C ILE A 7 -6.24 12.09 13.95
N ALA A 8 -7.15 11.10 13.95
CA ALA A 8 -7.07 9.97 13.02
C ALA A 8 -7.04 10.40 11.55
N PHE A 9 -7.79 11.46 11.20
CA PHE A 9 -7.81 12.04 9.87
C PHE A 9 -6.49 12.73 9.49
N LEU A 10 -5.93 13.57 10.37
CA LEU A 10 -4.63 14.22 10.14
C LEU A 10 -3.51 13.18 9.98
N ILE A 11 -3.51 12.14 10.82
CA ILE A 11 -2.57 11.02 10.72
C ILE A 11 -2.75 10.27 9.40
N SER A 12 -3.99 10.07 8.95
CA SER A 12 -4.27 9.42 7.67
C SER A 12 -3.76 10.23 6.49
N ILE A 13 -3.84 11.57 6.53
CA ILE A 13 -3.22 12.46 5.53
C ILE A 13 -1.69 12.26 5.53
N ILE A 14 -1.05 12.31 6.70
CA ILE A 14 0.41 12.10 6.81
C ILE A 14 0.81 10.74 6.22
N SER A 15 0.03 9.69 6.49
CA SER A 15 0.29 8.36 5.94
C SER A 15 0.35 8.36 4.40
N LEU A 16 -0.47 9.17 3.71
CA LEU A 16 -0.45 9.24 2.25
C LEU A 16 0.85 9.84 1.72
N PHE A 17 1.37 10.89 2.36
CA PHE A 17 2.66 11.47 2.00
C PHE A 17 3.82 10.51 2.28
N VAL A 18 3.78 9.80 3.41
CA VAL A 18 4.80 8.78 3.73
C VAL A 18 4.80 7.66 2.68
N ASN A 19 3.63 7.21 2.23
CA ASN A 19 3.51 6.22 1.17
C ASN A 19 4.06 6.72 -0.17
N ALA A 20 3.73 7.97 -0.54
CA ALA A 20 4.29 8.60 -1.73
C ALA A 20 5.83 8.69 -1.67
N CYS A 21 6.39 8.98 -0.49
CA CYS A 21 7.83 8.95 -0.25
C CYS A 21 8.42 7.53 -0.37
N ALA A 22 7.74 6.49 0.14
CA ALA A 22 8.18 5.10 -0.01
C ALA A 22 8.24 4.70 -1.49
N TRP A 23 7.21 5.05 -2.27
CA TRP A 23 7.19 4.83 -3.71
C TRP A 23 8.28 5.60 -4.45
N LYS A 24 8.53 6.86 -4.08
CA LYS A 24 9.66 7.64 -4.61
C LYS A 24 10.99 6.92 -4.37
N LEU A 25 11.23 6.44 -3.14
CA LEU A 25 12.46 5.73 -2.79
C LEU A 25 12.59 4.39 -3.54
N LEU A 26 11.48 3.69 -3.78
CA LEU A 26 11.44 2.49 -4.60
C LEU A 26 11.85 2.77 -6.06
N ILE A 27 11.30 3.84 -6.65
CA ILE A 27 11.64 4.27 -8.01
C ILE A 27 13.12 4.68 -8.11
N ASN A 28 13.58 5.50 -7.17
CA ASN A 28 14.97 5.94 -7.11
C ASN A 28 15.90 4.73 -6.97
N TRP A 29 15.56 3.75 -6.12
CA TRP A 29 16.31 2.51 -5.97
C TRP A 29 16.43 1.72 -7.28
N LEU A 30 15.39 1.70 -8.12
CA LEU A 30 15.40 1.02 -9.42
C LEU A 30 16.12 1.79 -10.53
N GLY A 31 16.77 2.91 -10.19
CA GLY A 31 17.67 3.65 -11.07
C GLY A 31 17.02 4.78 -11.87
N TYR A 32 15.77 5.15 -11.59
CA TYR A 32 15.13 6.31 -12.21
C TYR A 32 15.10 7.49 -11.23
N LYS A 33 15.76 8.59 -11.59
CA LYS A 33 15.72 9.84 -10.83
C LYS A 33 14.97 10.89 -11.65
N LYS A 34 13.72 11.15 -11.28
CA LYS A 34 12.97 12.35 -11.71
C LYS A 34 13.10 13.43 -10.65
N ARG A 35 12.66 14.67 -10.94
CA ARG A 35 12.53 15.70 -9.90
C ARG A 35 11.62 15.18 -8.77
N ASP A 36 12.13 15.22 -7.54
CA ASP A 36 11.55 14.56 -6.36
C ASP A 36 10.07 14.88 -6.14
N ASP A 37 9.68 16.14 -6.34
CA ASP A 37 8.30 16.60 -6.13
C ASP A 37 7.31 16.00 -7.15
N GLU A 38 7.77 15.69 -8.36
CA GLU A 38 6.89 15.20 -9.42
C GLU A 38 6.43 13.76 -9.20
N LEU A 39 7.26 12.94 -8.54
CA LEU A 39 6.89 11.56 -8.20
C LEU A 39 5.88 11.53 -7.05
N ILE A 40 6.06 12.39 -6.05
CA ILE A 40 5.11 12.53 -4.94
C ILE A 40 3.78 13.05 -5.48
N ASP A 41 3.79 14.11 -6.27
CA ASP A 41 2.59 14.67 -6.90
C ASP A 41 1.86 13.63 -7.77
N LEU A 42 2.60 12.89 -8.61
CA LEU A 42 2.04 11.82 -9.43
C LEU A 42 1.38 10.74 -8.55
N TYR A 43 2.03 10.32 -7.47
CA TYR A 43 1.49 9.33 -6.55
C TYR A 43 0.17 9.78 -5.93
N LEU A 44 0.15 10.97 -5.34
CA LEU A 44 -1.00 11.53 -4.62
C LEU A 44 -2.17 11.80 -5.57
N ARG A 45 -1.91 12.36 -6.76
CA ARG A 45 -2.93 12.61 -7.77
C ARG A 45 -3.61 11.32 -8.22
N THR A 46 -2.85 10.27 -8.46
CA THR A 46 -3.36 8.99 -8.97
C THR A 46 -3.95 8.08 -7.89
N ASN A 47 -3.64 8.32 -6.61
CA ASN A 47 -4.06 7.42 -5.52
C ASN A 47 -5.58 7.30 -5.41
N LEU A 48 -6.34 8.35 -5.74
CA LEU A 48 -7.80 8.33 -5.73
C LEU A 48 -8.39 7.34 -6.75
N LEU A 49 -7.65 7.01 -7.82
CA LEU A 49 -8.10 6.07 -8.85
C LEU A 49 -8.16 4.62 -8.34
N LYS A 50 -7.63 4.31 -7.15
CA LYS A 50 -7.75 2.98 -6.53
C LYS A 50 -9.19 2.60 -6.16
N TYR A 51 -10.08 3.59 -6.05
CA TYR A 51 -11.50 3.40 -5.78
C TYR A 51 -12.35 3.12 -7.03
N LEU A 52 -11.78 3.25 -8.23
CA LEU A 52 -12.48 2.95 -9.47
C LEU A 52 -12.67 1.42 -9.66
N PRO A 53 -13.72 0.98 -10.36
CA PRO A 53 -13.99 -0.43 -10.60
C PRO A 53 -12.78 -1.17 -11.18
N GLY A 54 -12.46 -2.32 -10.59
CA GLY A 54 -11.30 -3.14 -10.97
C GLY A 54 -10.00 -2.78 -10.26
N GLY A 55 -9.90 -1.66 -9.52
CA GLY A 55 -8.76 -1.37 -8.64
C GLY A 55 -7.40 -1.17 -9.31
N ILE A 56 -7.34 -1.12 -10.65
CA ILE A 56 -6.07 -1.10 -11.42
C ILE A 56 -5.74 0.30 -11.98
N TRP A 57 -6.68 1.24 -11.92
CA TRP A 57 -6.55 2.53 -12.61
C TRP A 57 -5.40 3.41 -12.11
N HIS A 58 -5.15 3.42 -10.80
CA HIS A 58 -4.00 4.13 -10.23
C HIS A 58 -2.66 3.58 -10.75
N PHE A 59 -2.56 2.26 -10.90
CA PHE A 59 -1.40 1.58 -11.49
C PHE A 59 -1.22 1.91 -12.97
N VAL A 60 -2.32 1.89 -13.74
CA VAL A 60 -2.31 2.21 -15.17
C VAL A 60 -1.89 3.66 -15.42
N GLU A 61 -2.42 4.60 -14.65
CA GLU A 61 -2.10 6.02 -14.83
C GLU A 61 -0.65 6.33 -14.48
N ARG A 62 -0.12 5.75 -13.39
CA ARG A 62 1.30 5.83 -13.04
C ARG A 62 2.17 5.22 -14.13
N PHE A 63 1.79 4.04 -14.64
CA PHE A 63 2.49 3.40 -15.74
C PHE A 63 2.54 4.28 -17.00
N ARG A 64 1.39 4.84 -17.43
CA ARG A 64 1.31 5.72 -18.61
C ARG A 64 2.17 6.96 -18.44
N SER A 65 2.11 7.60 -17.27
CA SER A 65 2.91 8.78 -16.97
C SER A 65 4.41 8.51 -16.91
N LEU A 66 4.82 7.29 -16.53
CA LEU A 66 6.24 6.91 -16.46
C LEU A 66 6.76 6.43 -17.83
N LYS A 67 5.95 5.70 -18.62
CA LYS A 67 6.40 5.14 -19.91
C LYS A 67 6.79 6.21 -20.93
N SER A 68 6.37 7.45 -20.76
CA SER A 68 6.80 8.57 -21.60
C SER A 68 8.28 8.93 -21.42
N SER A 69 8.89 8.52 -20.30
CA SER A 69 10.26 8.91 -19.92
C SER A 69 11.19 7.71 -19.72
N ILE A 70 10.66 6.51 -19.49
CA ILE A 70 11.44 5.29 -19.26
C ILE A 70 10.90 4.09 -20.06
N PRO A 71 11.71 3.04 -20.29
CA PRO A 71 11.24 1.82 -20.92
C PRO A 71 10.00 1.24 -20.23
N SER A 72 9.04 0.74 -21.02
CA SER A 72 7.77 0.25 -20.50
C SER A 72 7.92 -0.93 -19.53
N SER A 73 8.91 -1.82 -19.73
CA SER A 73 9.20 -2.91 -18.78
C SER A 73 9.63 -2.38 -17.40
N GLN A 74 10.39 -1.29 -17.36
CA GLN A 74 10.85 -0.66 -16.14
C GLN A 74 9.68 0.08 -15.44
N ALA A 75 8.90 0.87 -16.18
CA ALA A 75 7.70 1.53 -15.64
C ALA A 75 6.69 0.53 -15.06
N PHE A 76 6.45 -0.58 -15.76
CA PHE A 76 5.56 -1.63 -15.28
C PHE A 76 6.11 -2.28 -14.00
N SER A 77 7.43 -2.50 -13.92
CA SER A 77 8.05 -3.05 -12.71
C SER A 77 7.89 -2.15 -11.49
N PHE A 78 7.88 -0.82 -11.65
CA PHE A 78 7.70 0.13 -10.54
C PHE A 78 6.31 0.00 -9.93
N VAL A 79 5.32 -0.14 -10.82
CA VAL A 79 3.91 -0.28 -10.49
C VAL A 79 3.62 -1.64 -9.82
N LEU A 80 4.28 -2.72 -10.28
CA LEU A 80 4.13 -4.05 -9.67
C LEU A 80 4.77 -4.18 -8.30
N LEU A 81 5.94 -3.55 -8.10
CA LEU A 81 6.69 -3.66 -6.86
C LEU A 81 6.07 -2.85 -5.71
N GLU A 82 5.28 -1.82 -6.00
CA GLU A 82 4.61 -1.01 -5.00
C GLU A 82 3.71 -1.84 -4.05
N PRO A 83 2.67 -2.54 -4.52
CA PRO A 83 1.81 -3.33 -3.62
C PRO A 83 2.56 -4.47 -2.95
N PHE A 84 3.62 -4.99 -3.58
CA PHE A 84 4.46 -6.03 -2.99
C PHE A 84 5.33 -5.49 -1.84
N LEU A 85 5.85 -4.27 -1.97
CA LEU A 85 6.59 -3.59 -0.92
C LEU A 85 5.68 -3.34 0.29
N MET A 86 4.49 -2.77 0.04
CA MET A 86 3.42 -2.58 1.02
C MET A 86 3.08 -3.87 1.77
N LEU A 87 2.84 -4.96 1.03
CA LEU A 87 2.54 -6.28 1.58
C LEU A 87 3.69 -6.82 2.44
N SER A 88 4.93 -6.68 1.98
CA SER A 88 6.10 -7.15 2.70
C SER A 88 6.28 -6.41 4.03
N ALA A 89 6.06 -5.09 4.04
CA ALA A 89 6.11 -4.28 5.24
C ALA A 89 5.00 -4.66 6.24
N ALA A 90 3.77 -4.81 5.78
CA ALA A 90 2.64 -5.17 6.62
C ALA A 90 2.81 -6.56 7.25
N LEU A 91 3.19 -7.59 6.47
CA LEU A 91 3.44 -8.92 7.01
C LEU A 91 4.58 -8.90 8.05
N SER A 92 5.63 -8.13 7.83
CA SER A 92 6.71 -7.98 8.82
C SER A 92 6.21 -7.44 10.15
N LEU A 93 5.24 -6.51 10.15
CA LEU A 93 4.60 -6.01 11.37
C LEU A 93 3.64 -7.02 12.01
N THR A 94 3.03 -7.92 11.23
CA THR A 94 2.25 -9.05 11.76
C THR A 94 3.09 -9.92 12.71
N ALA A 95 4.38 -10.10 12.43
CA ALA A 95 5.27 -10.93 13.26
C ALA A 95 5.49 -10.40 14.68
N ILE A 96 5.19 -9.12 14.97
CA ILE A 96 5.53 -8.47 16.25
C ILE A 96 4.82 -9.10 17.46
N CYS A 97 3.54 -9.49 17.32
CA CYS A 97 2.77 -9.95 18.48
C CYS A 97 2.89 -11.45 18.76
N ASN A 98 3.30 -12.27 17.78
CA ASN A 98 3.11 -13.72 17.84
C ASN A 98 4.41 -14.52 17.74
N LEU A 99 5.44 -14.07 18.48
CA LEU A 99 6.78 -14.65 18.46
C LEU A 99 6.83 -16.12 18.94
N SER A 100 5.80 -16.59 19.63
CA SER A 100 5.81 -17.86 20.38
C SER A 100 4.94 -18.99 19.83
N ARG A 101 3.99 -18.73 18.90
CA ARG A 101 3.02 -19.76 18.43
C ARG A 101 2.84 -19.89 16.93
N THR A 102 3.20 -18.86 16.16
CA THR A 102 3.15 -18.89 14.69
C THR A 102 4.58 -18.95 14.17
N PRO A 103 4.88 -19.62 13.03
CA PRO A 103 6.21 -19.55 12.43
C PRO A 103 6.45 -18.12 11.91
N PHE A 104 6.82 -17.21 12.82
CA PHE A 104 6.93 -15.76 12.59
C PHE A 104 7.91 -15.43 11.47
N LEU A 105 8.90 -16.30 11.25
CA LEU A 105 9.85 -16.21 10.14
C LEU A 105 9.18 -16.24 8.77
N LEU A 106 8.01 -16.90 8.62
CA LEU A 106 7.28 -16.91 7.35
C LEU A 106 6.83 -15.51 6.93
N PHE A 107 6.52 -14.63 7.89
CA PHE A 107 6.09 -13.27 7.59
C PHE A 107 7.20 -12.38 7.02
N PHE A 108 8.47 -12.76 7.20
CA PHE A 108 9.61 -12.07 6.62
C PHE A 108 10.01 -12.61 5.24
N ILE A 109 9.44 -13.74 4.80
CA ILE A 109 9.73 -14.34 3.48
C ILE A 109 9.58 -13.33 2.32
N PRO A 110 8.51 -12.51 2.24
CA PRO A 110 8.34 -11.55 1.15
C PRO A 110 9.51 -10.57 0.99
N LEU A 111 10.13 -10.14 2.10
CA LEU A 111 11.29 -9.24 2.06
C LEU A 111 12.46 -9.84 1.29
N PHE A 112 12.72 -11.15 1.42
CA PHE A 112 13.82 -11.80 0.69
C PHE A 112 13.65 -11.72 -0.84
N PHE A 113 12.41 -11.68 -1.33
CA PHE A 113 12.13 -11.56 -2.77
C PHE A 113 12.43 -10.18 -3.35
N LEU A 114 12.56 -9.13 -2.52
CA LEU A 114 13.01 -7.79 -2.93
C LEU A 114 14.52 -7.73 -3.22
N ALA A 115 15.29 -8.70 -2.73
CA ALA A 115 16.72 -8.74 -2.97
C ALA A 115 17.05 -8.89 -4.46
N ARG A 116 18.17 -8.28 -4.90
CA ARG A 116 18.62 -8.25 -6.30
C ARG A 116 18.61 -9.62 -6.99
N ARG A 117 18.90 -10.70 -6.26
CA ARG A 117 18.92 -12.08 -6.77
C ARG A 117 17.53 -12.59 -7.18
N TRP A 118 16.50 -12.26 -6.40
CA TRP A 118 15.16 -12.80 -6.54
C TRP A 118 14.19 -11.83 -7.24
N ARG A 119 14.50 -10.53 -7.26
CA ARG A 119 13.64 -9.48 -7.85
C ARG A 119 13.13 -9.83 -9.24
N ALA A 120 13.99 -10.32 -10.13
CA ALA A 120 13.60 -10.56 -11.52
C ALA A 120 12.59 -11.71 -11.63
N TYR A 121 12.69 -12.71 -10.74
CA TYR A 121 11.70 -13.78 -10.66
C TYR A 121 10.38 -13.26 -10.09
N LEU A 122 10.43 -12.50 -9.00
CA LEU A 122 9.25 -11.88 -8.39
C LEU A 122 8.49 -11.02 -9.41
N ILE A 123 9.18 -10.08 -10.07
CA ILE A 123 8.56 -9.16 -11.02
C ILE A 123 7.96 -9.93 -12.21
N MET A 124 8.58 -11.03 -12.66
CA MET A 124 7.99 -11.89 -13.70
C MET A 124 6.68 -12.56 -13.25
N GLN A 125 6.60 -13.05 -12.01
CA GLN A 125 5.39 -13.67 -11.47
C GLN A 125 4.26 -12.65 -11.31
N LEU A 126 4.55 -11.49 -10.70
CA LEU A 126 3.59 -10.40 -10.55
C LEU A 126 3.13 -9.88 -11.92
N GLY A 127 4.07 -9.76 -12.86
CA GLY A 127 3.82 -9.34 -14.22
C GLY A 127 2.93 -10.32 -14.97
N ALA A 128 3.13 -11.63 -14.85
CA ALA A 128 2.31 -12.63 -15.50
C ALA A 128 0.82 -12.51 -15.11
N VAL A 129 0.54 -12.21 -13.83
CA VAL A 129 -0.82 -11.99 -13.32
C VAL A 129 -1.43 -10.70 -13.89
N LYS A 130 -0.68 -9.59 -13.88
CA LYS A 130 -1.19 -8.26 -14.23
C LYS A 130 -1.11 -7.89 -15.71
N LEU A 131 -0.29 -8.59 -16.51
CA LEU A 131 -0.05 -8.26 -17.91
C LEU A 131 -1.31 -8.37 -18.76
N LEU A 132 -2.17 -9.36 -18.49
CA LEU A 132 -3.43 -9.54 -19.21
C LEU A 132 -4.39 -8.38 -19.00
N GLU A 133 -4.46 -7.84 -17.78
CA GLU A 133 -5.28 -6.67 -17.46
C GLU A 133 -4.81 -5.44 -18.24
N PHE A 134 -3.50 -5.18 -18.25
CA PHE A 134 -2.92 -4.05 -18.99
C PHE A 134 -3.11 -4.18 -20.50
N LYS A 135 -2.97 -5.40 -21.05
CA LYS A 135 -3.23 -5.66 -22.48
C LYS A 135 -4.69 -5.44 -22.86
N LYS A 136 -5.64 -5.86 -22.03
CA LYS A 136 -7.08 -5.61 -22.25
C LYS A 136 -7.41 -4.12 -22.30
N LEU A 137 -6.65 -3.29 -21.59
CA LEU A 137 -6.75 -1.84 -21.58
C LEU A 137 -6.03 -1.16 -22.76
N GLY A 138 -5.53 -1.93 -23.73
CA GLY A 138 -4.89 -1.42 -24.95
C GLY A 138 -3.40 -1.08 -24.80
N GLU A 139 -2.78 -1.38 -23.65
CA GLU A 139 -1.35 -1.11 -23.47
C GLU A 139 -0.49 -2.11 -24.26
N LYS A 140 0.31 -1.58 -25.20
CA LYS A 140 1.33 -2.35 -25.92
C LYS A 140 2.55 -2.55 -25.02
N LEU A 141 2.54 -3.64 -24.26
CA LEU A 141 3.63 -4.01 -23.34
C LEU A 141 4.18 -5.40 -23.69
N SER A 142 5.47 -5.46 -24.00
CA SER A 142 6.26 -6.69 -24.00
C SER A 142 7.04 -6.77 -22.70
N PHE A 143 6.93 -7.90 -22.01
CA PHE A 143 7.51 -8.08 -20.68
C PHE A 143 8.34 -9.37 -20.63
N THR A 144 9.66 -9.23 -20.67
CA THR A 144 10.59 -10.36 -20.71
C THR A 144 11.62 -10.27 -19.59
N ARG A 145 12.20 -11.42 -19.22
CA ARG A 145 13.22 -11.49 -18.16
C ARG A 145 14.47 -10.66 -18.52
N GLU A 146 14.84 -10.62 -19.79
CA GLU A 146 15.94 -9.81 -20.30
C GLU A 146 15.65 -8.31 -20.14
N SER A 147 14.43 -7.88 -20.44
CA SER A 147 14.00 -6.48 -20.28
C SER A 147 13.98 -5.99 -18.82
N ILE A 148 13.97 -6.89 -17.84
CA ILE A 148 14.07 -6.58 -16.40
C ILE A 148 15.54 -6.56 -15.95
N ARG A 149 16.38 -7.40 -16.57
CA ARG A 149 17.81 -7.50 -16.29
C ARG A 149 18.62 -6.40 -16.97
N SER A 150 18.09 -5.78 -18.02
CA SER A 150 18.75 -4.70 -18.77
C SER A 150 18.99 -3.44 -17.94
N TRP A 151 18.26 -3.28 -16.84
CA TRP A 151 18.48 -2.22 -15.86
C TRP A 151 18.77 -2.82 -14.48
N ASN A 152 19.63 -2.13 -13.74
CA ASN A 152 20.05 -2.55 -12.41
C ASN A 152 19.62 -1.53 -11.36
N PRO A 153 19.16 -1.99 -10.19
CA PRO A 153 18.94 -1.11 -9.07
C PRO A 153 20.28 -0.54 -8.57
N ILE A 154 20.21 0.62 -7.93
CA ILE A 154 21.36 1.35 -7.36
C ILE A 154 22.03 0.52 -6.25
N SER A 155 21.26 -0.25 -5.49
CA SER A 155 21.75 -1.09 -4.39
C SER A 155 21.16 -2.51 -4.48
N PRO A 156 21.74 -3.51 -3.81
CA PRO A 156 21.22 -4.87 -3.85
C PRO A 156 19.86 -5.05 -3.15
N TYR A 157 19.45 -4.09 -2.32
CA TYR A 157 18.22 -4.17 -1.53
C TYR A 157 17.62 -2.77 -1.24
N PRO A 158 16.28 -2.60 -1.33
CA PRO A 158 15.62 -1.30 -1.16
C PRO A 158 15.40 -0.93 0.33
N ILE A 159 16.45 -0.90 1.15
CA ILE A 159 16.31 -0.74 2.61
C ILE A 159 15.54 0.54 3.01
N HIS A 160 15.84 1.66 2.36
CA HIS A 160 15.17 2.94 2.66
C HIS A 160 13.69 2.90 2.29
N ALA A 161 13.34 2.30 1.14
CA ALA A 161 11.94 2.17 0.75
C ALA A 161 11.18 1.26 1.73
N VAL A 162 11.78 0.14 2.15
CA VAL A 162 11.20 -0.77 3.15
C VAL A 162 10.98 -0.07 4.50
N LEU A 163 11.94 0.73 4.99
CA LEU A 163 11.81 1.44 6.26
C LEU A 163 10.71 2.50 6.22
N VAL A 164 10.61 3.25 5.13
CA VAL A 164 9.55 4.25 4.96
C VAL A 164 8.19 3.58 4.76
N GLU A 165 8.15 2.42 4.09
CA GLU A 165 6.93 1.62 3.96
C GLU A 165 6.44 1.08 5.32
N LEU A 166 7.34 0.59 6.18
CA LEU A 166 7.01 0.20 7.55
C LEU A 166 6.42 1.38 8.32
N LEU A 167 7.02 2.57 8.19
CA LEU A 167 6.51 3.79 8.79
C LEU A 167 5.11 4.15 8.25
N PHE A 168 4.86 3.96 6.95
CA PHE A 168 3.54 4.13 6.37
C PHE A 168 2.50 3.20 7.02
N ILE A 169 2.79 1.91 7.17
CA ILE A 169 1.86 0.98 7.82
C ILE A 169 1.63 1.35 9.29
N LEU A 170 2.66 1.81 10.00
CA LEU A 170 2.51 2.31 11.37
C LEU A 170 1.62 3.55 11.46
N PHE A 171 1.73 4.50 10.53
CA PHE A 171 0.81 5.64 10.47
C PHE A 171 -0.61 5.22 10.10
N ARG A 172 -0.77 4.25 9.18
CA ARG A 172 -2.08 3.66 8.86
C ARG A 172 -2.72 3.01 10.07
N PHE A 173 -1.93 2.26 10.84
CA PHE A 173 -2.35 1.68 12.10
C PHE A 173 -2.67 2.75 13.13
N ALA A 174 -1.86 3.81 13.27
CA ALA A 174 -2.12 4.88 14.22
C ALA A 174 -3.47 5.56 13.96
N GLY A 175 -3.83 5.79 12.68
CA GLY A 175 -5.17 6.28 12.32
C GLY A 175 -6.29 5.32 12.77
N PHE A 176 -6.10 4.01 12.58
CA PHE A 176 -7.03 2.99 13.05
C PHE A 176 -7.11 2.90 14.58
N TRP A 177 -5.97 3.01 15.28
CA TRP A 177 -5.86 3.03 16.73
C TRP A 177 -6.69 4.15 17.36
N PHE A 178 -6.65 5.35 16.78
CA PHE A 178 -7.50 6.44 17.24
C PHE A 178 -8.99 6.16 16.96
N CYS A 179 -9.34 5.43 15.90
CA CYS A 179 -10.71 4.97 15.71
C CYS A 179 -11.13 3.98 16.81
N LEU A 180 -10.27 3.03 17.20
CA LEU A 180 -10.52 2.14 18.35
C LEU A 180 -10.75 2.94 19.64
N LYS A 181 -9.88 3.95 19.89
CA LYS A 181 -10.02 4.88 21.04
C LYS A 181 -11.31 5.68 21.03
N ALA A 182 -11.82 6.04 19.86
CA ALA A 182 -13.06 6.81 19.75
C ALA A 182 -14.27 6.02 20.27
N PHE A 183 -14.21 4.69 20.24
CA PHE A 183 -15.23 3.75 20.71
C PHE A 183 -14.80 2.95 21.94
N SER A 184 -13.71 3.34 22.61
CA SER A 184 -13.23 2.76 23.87
C SER A 184 -12.96 1.24 23.85
N ILE A 185 -12.53 0.71 22.70
CA ILE A 185 -12.20 -0.71 22.53
C ILE A 185 -10.69 -0.97 22.37
N GLU A 186 -9.86 0.06 22.47
CA GLU A 186 -8.41 -0.05 22.29
C GLU A 186 -7.73 -0.92 23.37
N ASN A 187 -8.31 -0.99 24.56
CA ASN A 187 -7.71 -1.70 25.71
C ASN A 187 -8.08 -3.20 25.77
N ILE A 188 -8.92 -3.70 24.85
CA ILE A 188 -9.28 -5.14 24.80
C ILE A 188 -8.04 -5.99 24.51
N PHE A 189 -7.17 -5.50 23.62
CA PHE A 189 -5.89 -6.11 23.29
C PHE A 189 -4.73 -5.15 23.55
N GLY A 190 -3.51 -5.69 23.64
CA GLY A 190 -2.30 -4.86 23.68
C GLY A 190 -2.08 -4.11 22.36
N VAL A 191 -1.35 -2.98 22.40
CA VAL A 191 -1.02 -2.20 21.18
C VAL A 191 -0.35 -3.06 20.11
N PHE A 192 0.58 -3.93 20.51
CA PHE A 192 1.30 -4.82 19.58
C PHE A 192 0.40 -5.87 18.93
N GLU A 193 -0.60 -6.35 19.66
CA GLU A 193 -1.60 -7.29 19.15
C GLU A 193 -2.50 -6.62 18.14
N TRP A 194 -2.99 -5.42 18.45
CA TRP A 194 -3.73 -4.61 17.49
C TRP A 194 -2.92 -4.29 16.23
N ILE A 195 -1.61 -3.98 16.34
CA ILE A 195 -0.73 -3.80 15.17
C ILE A 195 -0.70 -5.08 14.33
N SER A 196 -0.55 -6.25 14.97
CA SER A 196 -0.46 -7.53 14.28
C SER A 196 -1.75 -7.89 13.56
N LEU A 197 -2.89 -7.80 14.26
CA LEU A 197 -4.24 -8.05 13.73
C LEU A 197 -4.57 -7.09 12.57
N PHE A 198 -4.27 -5.80 12.74
CA PHE A 198 -4.45 -4.79 11.70
C PHE A 198 -3.60 -5.11 10.47
N SER A 199 -2.30 -5.35 10.66
CA SER A 199 -1.36 -5.56 9.57
C SER A 199 -1.65 -6.86 8.80
N LEU A 200 -2.09 -7.91 9.49
CA LEU A 200 -2.52 -9.16 8.87
C LEU A 200 -3.79 -8.95 8.04
N SER A 201 -4.82 -8.36 8.64
CA SER A 201 -6.09 -8.08 7.96
C SER A 201 -5.88 -7.18 6.74
N TRP A 202 -5.01 -6.17 6.87
CA TRP A 202 -4.70 -5.23 5.80
C TRP A 202 -3.92 -5.91 4.66
N SER A 203 -3.01 -6.83 4.99
CA SER A 203 -2.31 -7.67 4.00
C SER A 203 -3.29 -8.51 3.19
N ILE A 204 -4.28 -9.13 3.84
CA ILE A 204 -5.33 -9.89 3.14
C ILE A 204 -6.16 -8.98 2.23
N GLY A 205 -6.52 -7.78 2.71
CA GLY A 205 -7.22 -6.77 1.91
C GLY A 205 -6.46 -6.30 0.67
N LEU A 206 -5.13 -6.29 0.70
CA LEU A 206 -4.29 -5.97 -0.47
C LEU A 206 -4.22 -7.11 -1.50
N VAL A 207 -4.17 -8.37 -1.03
CA VAL A 207 -3.96 -9.53 -1.92
C VAL A 207 -5.20 -9.84 -2.73
N VAL A 208 -6.40 -9.61 -2.19
CA VAL A 208 -7.66 -9.92 -2.87
C VAL A 208 -7.94 -8.86 -3.95
N PRO A 209 -7.79 -9.20 -5.25
CA PRO A 209 -7.80 -8.22 -6.34
C PRO A 209 -9.19 -7.67 -6.66
N SER A 210 -10.25 -8.34 -6.19
CA SER A 210 -11.63 -8.04 -6.55
C SER A 210 -12.24 -6.86 -5.79
N ALA A 211 -11.60 -6.42 -4.71
CA ALA A 211 -12.13 -5.36 -3.85
C ALA A 211 -11.38 -4.03 -4.12
N PRO A 212 -12.01 -3.03 -4.78
CA PRO A 212 -11.39 -1.72 -4.96
C PRO A 212 -11.06 -1.12 -3.58
N GLY A 213 -9.80 -0.74 -3.37
CA GLY A 213 -9.30 -0.27 -2.07
C GLY A 213 -9.37 -1.31 -0.93
N GLY A 214 -9.51 -2.60 -1.24
CA GLY A 214 -9.67 -3.67 -0.25
C GLY A 214 -10.97 -3.58 0.56
N ILE A 215 -11.98 -2.85 0.07
CA ILE A 215 -13.25 -2.63 0.76
C ILE A 215 -13.95 -3.95 1.05
N GLY A 216 -14.38 -4.15 2.28
CA GLY A 216 -15.08 -5.34 2.75
C GLY A 216 -14.15 -6.48 3.17
N VAL A 217 -13.05 -6.72 2.45
CA VAL A 217 -12.13 -7.85 2.77
C VAL A 217 -11.36 -7.61 4.06
N PHE A 218 -10.77 -6.43 4.22
CA PHE A 218 -10.02 -6.05 5.43
C PHE A 218 -10.92 -6.09 6.67
N GLU A 219 -12.12 -5.52 6.57
CA GLU A 219 -13.09 -5.43 7.65
C GLU A 219 -13.61 -6.80 8.02
N SER A 220 -14.02 -7.60 7.03
CA SER A 220 -14.55 -8.94 7.29
C SER A 220 -13.49 -9.84 7.93
N PHE A 221 -12.23 -9.74 7.48
CA PHE A 221 -11.15 -10.51 8.07
C PHE A 221 -10.85 -10.06 9.51
N LEU A 222 -10.79 -8.75 9.75
CA LEU A 222 -10.56 -8.23 11.11
C LEU A 222 -11.69 -8.62 12.07
N LEU A 223 -12.94 -8.53 11.63
CA LEU A 223 -14.12 -8.98 12.39
C LEU A 223 -14.05 -10.48 12.69
N LEU A 224 -13.66 -11.28 11.71
CA LEU A 224 -13.53 -12.74 11.87
C LEU A 224 -12.48 -13.11 12.91
N ILE A 225 -11.29 -12.49 12.86
CA ILE A 225 -10.18 -12.84 13.77
C ILE A 225 -10.34 -12.27 15.18
N THR A 226 -11.15 -11.24 15.38
CA THR A 226 -11.44 -10.64 16.70
C THR A 226 -12.77 -11.13 17.29
N ARG A 227 -13.45 -12.05 16.59
CA ARG A 227 -14.76 -12.55 16.95
C ARG A 227 -14.74 -13.21 18.33
N GLY A 228 -15.69 -12.83 19.17
CA GLY A 228 -15.83 -13.36 20.52
C GLY A 228 -14.97 -12.66 21.59
N GLU A 229 -14.00 -11.84 21.17
CA GLU A 229 -13.16 -11.05 22.08
C GLU A 229 -13.55 -9.57 22.09
N VAL A 230 -13.94 -9.03 20.93
CA VAL A 230 -14.39 -7.65 20.78
C VAL A 230 -15.90 -7.62 20.47
N PRO A 231 -16.70 -6.75 21.12
CA PRO A 231 -18.12 -6.64 20.78
C PRO A 231 -18.29 -6.13 19.35
N GLU A 232 -19.06 -6.88 18.54
CA GLU A 232 -19.17 -6.68 17.08
C GLU A 232 -19.63 -5.27 16.70
N ASP A 233 -20.56 -4.68 17.46
CA ASP A 233 -21.10 -3.34 17.20
C ASP A 233 -20.01 -2.25 17.24
N TYR A 234 -19.15 -2.30 18.26
CA TYR A 234 -18.12 -1.27 18.45
C TYR A 234 -16.98 -1.40 17.44
N ILE A 235 -16.54 -2.62 17.12
CA ILE A 235 -15.49 -2.81 16.12
C ILE A 235 -15.98 -2.46 14.71
N LEU A 236 -17.24 -2.74 14.39
CA LEU A 236 -17.84 -2.33 13.12
C LEU A 236 -17.87 -0.80 13.01
N LEU A 237 -18.28 -0.09 14.07
CA LEU A 237 -18.25 1.38 14.10
C LEU A 237 -16.83 1.94 13.94
N ALA A 238 -15.84 1.34 14.60
CA ALA A 238 -14.44 1.73 14.47
C ALA A 238 -13.92 1.51 13.04
N LEU A 239 -14.23 0.37 12.42
CA LEU A 239 -13.85 0.02 11.04
C LEU A 239 -14.48 0.98 10.03
N LEU A 240 -15.79 1.24 10.13
CA LEU A 240 -16.50 2.16 9.24
C LEU A 240 -15.98 3.60 9.39
N SER A 241 -15.72 4.04 10.63
CA SER A 241 -15.12 5.35 10.89
C SER A 241 -13.72 5.47 10.28
N TYR A 242 -12.89 4.45 10.44
CA TYR A 242 -11.56 4.39 9.83
C TYR A 242 -11.63 4.47 8.30
N ARG A 243 -12.56 3.75 7.67
CA ARG A 243 -12.76 3.79 6.22
C ARG A 243 -13.20 5.14 5.71
N LEU A 244 -14.16 5.77 6.41
CA LEU A 244 -14.59 7.12 6.11
C LEU A 244 -13.40 8.08 6.17
N ILE A 245 -12.65 8.04 7.27
CA ILE A 245 -11.50 8.90 7.51
C ILE A 245 -10.42 8.74 6.42
N VAL A 246 -10.04 7.51 6.11
CA VAL A 246 -9.03 7.23 5.08
C VAL A 246 -9.50 7.74 3.70
N SER A 247 -10.76 7.50 3.36
CA SER A 247 -11.31 7.91 2.06
C SER A 247 -11.41 9.43 1.96
N LEU A 248 -11.81 10.11 3.04
CA LEU A 248 -11.79 11.56 3.13
C LEU A 248 -10.37 12.11 3.02
N ALA A 249 -9.38 11.47 3.63
CA ALA A 249 -7.98 11.90 3.54
C ALA A 249 -7.47 11.80 2.10
N ASP A 250 -7.79 10.71 1.39
CA ASP A 250 -7.48 10.55 -0.03
C ASP A 250 -8.13 11.64 -0.90
N ILE A 251 -9.39 11.98 -0.65
CA ILE A 251 -10.09 13.08 -1.34
C ILE A 251 -9.43 14.42 -1.03
N PHE A 252 -9.18 14.72 0.25
CA PHE A 252 -8.60 15.98 0.70
C PHE A 252 -7.24 16.24 0.06
N VAL A 253 -6.38 15.23 0.04
CA VAL A 253 -5.06 15.30 -0.59
C VAL A 253 -5.15 15.45 -2.11
N HIS A 254 -6.21 14.93 -2.74
CA HIS A 254 -6.41 15.06 -4.19
C HIS A 254 -6.93 16.44 -4.62
N LEU A 255 -7.65 17.18 -3.76
CA LEU A 255 -8.29 18.46 -4.10
C LEU A 255 -7.36 19.48 -4.81
N PRO A 256 -6.12 19.73 -4.35
CA PRO A 256 -5.24 20.71 -4.98
C PRO A 256 -4.92 20.42 -6.46
N PHE A 257 -4.97 19.15 -6.88
CA PHE A 257 -4.64 18.73 -8.24
C PHE A 257 -5.79 18.97 -9.23
N GLN A 258 -7.04 19.01 -8.77
CA GLN A 258 -8.18 19.33 -9.63
C GLN A 258 -8.13 20.79 -10.09
N PHE A 259 -7.70 21.70 -9.21
CA PHE A 259 -7.60 23.12 -9.54
C PHE A 259 -6.45 23.42 -10.52
N LYS A 260 -5.33 22.70 -10.43
CA LYS A 260 -4.22 22.83 -11.41
C LYS A 260 -4.60 22.38 -12.82
N THR A 261 -5.51 21.42 -12.97
CA THR A 261 -5.90 20.87 -14.28
C THR A 261 -6.89 21.78 -15.04
N LYS A 262 -7.50 22.76 -14.37
CA LYS A 262 -8.44 23.73 -14.98
C LYS A 262 -7.79 25.04 -15.45
N LEU A 263 -6.49 25.22 -15.19
CA LEU A 263 -5.73 26.45 -15.48
C LEU A 263 -4.77 26.31 -16.68
N ILE A 264 -4.84 25.20 -17.41
CA ILE A 264 -4.08 24.90 -18.64
C ILE A 264 -5.10 24.54 -19.72
#